data_AF-A0A9Q3PDU8-F1
#
_entry.id   AF-A0A9Q3PDU8-F1
#
_cell.length_a   1.000
_cell.length_b   1.000
_cell.length_c   1.000
_cell.angle_alpha   90.00
_cell.angle_beta   90.00
_cell.angle_gamma   90.00
#
_symmetry.space_group_name_H-M   'P 1'
#
loop_
_entity.id
_entity.type
_entity.pdbx_description
1 polymer ?
#
loop_
_entity_poly.entity_id
_entity_poly.type
_entity_poly.pdbx_seq_one_letter_code
_entity_poly.pdbx_strand_id
1 'polypeptide(L)'
;MEKKSNGKLRIVHDLQELNKVTIKYAGLPHHIEGFVDGFAGRELYGLGEIMGEYDERKIDVTKIPLKPSEKSLGRIKLTRLPQGATNSVAVYQA
;
A
#
# COMPACT_ATOMS: atom_id res chain seq x y z
N MET A 1 9.16 14.96 -5.38
CA MET A 1 9.19 13.89 -6.40
C MET A 1 10.55 13.28 -6.26
N GLU A 2 10.67 11.97 -6.36
CA GLU A 2 11.95 11.30 -6.16
C GLU A 2 12.46 10.72 -7.47
N LYS A 3 13.78 10.72 -7.63
CA LYS A 3 14.44 10.16 -8.81
C LYS A 3 14.77 8.70 -8.54
N LYS A 4 14.28 7.80 -9.38
CA LYS A 4 14.68 6.39 -9.37
C LYS A 4 16.12 6.25 -9.86
N SER A 5 16.77 5.14 -9.50
CA SER A 5 18.11 4.77 -9.99
C SER A 5 18.19 4.73 -11.52
N ASN A 6 17.09 4.38 -12.20
CA ASN A 6 16.97 4.38 -13.65
C ASN A 6 16.67 5.76 -14.28
N GLY A 7 16.79 6.85 -13.51
CA GLY A 7 16.58 8.21 -13.98
C GLY A 7 15.12 8.65 -14.12
N LYS A 8 14.14 7.73 -13.99
CA LYS A 8 12.70 8.07 -14.04
C LYS A 8 12.26 8.75 -12.74
N LEU A 9 11.27 9.63 -12.84
CA LEU A 9 10.65 10.28 -11.67
C LEU A 9 9.57 9.39 -11.06
N ARG A 10 9.42 9.46 -9.73
CA ARG A 10 8.32 8.87 -8.96
C ARG A 10 7.64 9.94 -8.13
N ILE A 11 6.31 9.88 -8.08
CA ILE A 11 5.52 10.66 -7.12
C ILE A 11 5.61 9.94 -5.78
N VAL A 12 6.18 10.61 -4.79
CA VAL A 12 6.14 10.20 -3.39
C VAL A 12 5.29 11.23 -2.66
N HIS A 13 4.29 10.73 -1.95
CA HIS A 13 3.43 11.52 -1.07
C HIS A 13 4.06 11.54 0.31
N ASP A 14 4.22 12.73 0.89
CA ASP A 14 4.57 12.83 2.29
C ASP A 14 3.33 12.54 3.14
N LEU A 15 3.27 11.33 3.68
CA LEU A 15 2.18 10.86 4.52
C LEU A 15 2.56 10.80 6.00
N GLN A 16 3.74 11.29 6.41
CA GLN A 16 4.23 11.12 7.78
C GLN A 16 3.27 11.73 8.81
N GLU A 17 2.85 12.98 8.57
CA GLU A 17 1.90 13.67 9.45
C GLU A 17 0.51 13.03 9.46
N LEU A 18 0.10 12.40 8.36
CA LEU A 18 -1.15 11.64 8.31
C LEU A 18 -1.02 10.32 9.09
N ASN A 19 0.11 9.64 8.93
CA ASN A 19 0.38 8.35 9.55
C ASN A 19 0.44 8.44 11.08
N LYS A 20 0.93 9.56 11.62
CA LYS A 20 0.97 9.83 13.08
C LYS A 20 -0.41 9.81 13.74
N VAL A 21 -1.43 10.35 13.06
CA VAL A 21 -2.80 10.46 13.59
C VAL A 21 -3.71 9.32 13.15
N THR A 22 -3.25 8.47 12.23
CA THR A 22 -4.01 7.33 11.73
C THR A 22 -4.01 6.21 12.76
N ILE A 23 -5.20 5.77 13.18
CA ILE A 23 -5.34 4.60 14.05
C ILE A 23 -4.76 3.39 13.33
N LYS A 24 -3.78 2.73 13.97
CA LYS A 24 -3.11 1.55 13.42
C LYS A 24 -4.07 0.37 13.42
N TYR A 25 -4.26 -0.24 12.27
CA TYR A 25 -4.89 -1.54 12.18
C TYR A 25 -3.89 -2.59 12.64
N ALA A 26 -4.31 -3.51 13.52
CA ALA A 26 -3.41 -4.51 14.11
C ALA A 26 -2.70 -5.37 13.06
N GLY A 27 -3.27 -5.49 11.86
CA GLY A 27 -2.62 -6.09 10.69
C GLY A 27 -2.09 -7.49 11.01
N LEU A 28 -2.82 -8.24 11.85
CA LEU A 28 -2.39 -9.53 12.31
C LEU A 28 -2.12 -10.40 11.08
N PRO A 29 -0.88 -10.90 10.91
CA PRO A 29 -0.60 -11.79 9.80
C PRO A 29 -1.56 -12.97 9.89
N HIS A 30 -2.10 -13.38 8.74
CA HIS A 30 -2.81 -14.65 8.63
C HIS A 30 -1.94 -15.75 9.24
N HIS A 31 -2.56 -16.70 9.95
CA HIS A 31 -1.88 -17.78 10.68
C HIS A 31 -0.76 -18.42 9.84
N ILE A 32 0.49 -18.00 10.10
CA ILE A 32 1.63 -18.26 9.20
C ILE A 32 1.89 -19.76 9.09
N GLU A 33 1.79 -20.49 10.20
CA GLU A 33 2.00 -21.94 10.23
C GLU A 33 1.00 -22.65 9.29
N GLY A 34 -0.27 -22.26 9.34
CA GLY A 34 -1.31 -22.83 8.46
C GLY A 34 -1.12 -22.46 6.99
N PHE A 35 -0.56 -21.29 6.72
CA PHE A 35 -0.17 -20.90 5.37
C PHE A 35 0.98 -21.77 4.86
N VAL A 36 2.03 -21.96 5.66
CA VAL A 36 3.23 -22.74 5.31
C VAL A 36 2.92 -24.24 5.20
N ASP A 37 2.08 -24.79 6.07
CA ASP A 37 1.68 -26.20 6.05
C ASP A 37 0.99 -26.58 4.73
N GLY A 38 0.25 -25.66 4.11
CA GLY A 38 -0.37 -25.89 2.80
C GLY A 38 0.63 -26.14 1.66
N PHE A 39 1.89 -25.75 1.87
CA PHE A 39 3.01 -25.96 0.95
C PHE A 39 3.80 -27.23 1.24
N ALA A 40 3.64 -27.85 2.42
CA ALA A 40 4.39 -29.05 2.76
C ALA A 40 4.10 -30.21 1.77
N GLY A 41 5.15 -30.91 1.33
CA GLY A 41 5.04 -32.06 0.43
C GLY A 41 4.70 -31.73 -1.03
N ARG A 42 4.72 -30.45 -1.45
CA ARG A 42 4.58 -30.08 -2.87
C ARG A 42 5.91 -30.24 -3.60
N GLU A 43 5.88 -30.83 -4.79
CA GLU A 43 7.06 -31.05 -5.64
C GLU A 43 7.50 -29.79 -6.40
N LEU A 44 6.61 -28.80 -6.57
CA LEU A 44 6.85 -27.58 -7.31
C LEU A 44 6.19 -26.37 -6.62
N TYR A 45 6.89 -25.25 -6.62
CA TYR A 45 6.40 -23.97 -6.11
C TYR A 45 6.47 -22.91 -7.22
N GLY A 46 5.43 -22.09 -7.30
CA GLY A 46 5.39 -20.90 -8.15
C GLY A 46 5.30 -19.65 -7.30
N LEU A 47 6.11 -18.64 -7.61
CA LEU A 47 6.03 -17.32 -7.02
C LEU A 47 5.66 -16.32 -8.12
N GLY A 48 4.62 -15.54 -7.87
CA GLY A 48 4.17 -14.47 -8.76
C GLY A 48 4.22 -13.12 -8.05
N GLU A 49 4.75 -12.12 -8.74
CA GLU A 49 4.60 -10.72 -8.35
C GLU A 49 3.35 -10.16 -9.04
N ILE A 50 2.42 -9.60 -8.26
CA ILE A 50 1.22 -8.99 -8.82
C ILE A 50 1.58 -7.57 -9.27
N MET A 51 1.57 -7.36 -10.59
CA MET A 51 1.75 -6.04 -11.18
C MET A 51 0.57 -5.14 -10.80
N GLY A 52 0.82 -4.09 -10.01
CA GLY A 52 -0.20 -3.08 -9.67
C GLY A 52 -0.54 -2.94 -8.20
N GLU A 53 -0.04 -3.83 -7.33
CA GLU A 53 -0.09 -3.79 -5.84
C GLU A 53 -1.19 -2.86 -5.26
N TYR A 54 -0.78 -1.78 -4.59
CA TYR A 54 -1.66 -0.84 -3.91
C TYR A 54 -2.53 0.00 -4.85
N ASP A 55 -2.06 0.26 -6.07
CA ASP A 55 -2.74 1.14 -7.03
C ASP A 55 -3.99 0.47 -7.64
N GLU A 56 -4.12 -0.86 -7.54
CA GLU A 56 -5.34 -1.57 -7.97
C GLU A 56 -6.47 -1.46 -6.95
N ARG A 57 -6.12 -1.44 -5.65
CA ARG A 57 -7.13 -1.56 -4.59
C ARG A 57 -7.83 -0.23 -4.34
N LYS A 58 -9.14 -0.22 -4.60
CA LYS A 58 -10.02 0.94 -4.33
C LYS A 58 -10.08 1.22 -2.84
N ILE A 59 -10.13 2.50 -2.52
CA ILE A 59 -10.39 2.97 -1.17
C ILE A 59 -11.61 3.85 -1.15
N ASP A 60 -12.29 3.85 -0.01
CA ASP A 60 -13.39 4.75 0.25
C ASP A 60 -12.86 6.19 0.31
N VAL A 61 -13.18 6.97 -0.72
CA VAL A 61 -12.76 8.36 -0.88
C VAL A 61 -13.24 9.28 0.24
N THR A 62 -14.23 8.84 1.03
CA THR A 62 -14.73 9.58 2.20
C THR A 62 -13.83 9.42 3.42
N LYS A 63 -13.04 8.34 3.48
CA LYS A 63 -12.20 7.98 4.64
C LYS A 63 -10.77 8.48 4.56
N ILE A 64 -10.34 8.99 3.41
CA ILE A 64 -9.01 9.58 3.27
C ILE A 64 -9.08 11.03 3.71
N PRO A 65 -8.30 11.44 4.72
CA PRO A 65 -8.20 12.85 5.06
C PRO A 65 -7.71 13.63 3.84
N LEU A 66 -8.33 14.78 3.61
CA LEU A 66 -7.91 15.79 2.64
C LEU A 66 -6.53 16.33 3.02
N LYS A 67 -5.46 15.55 2.84
CA LYS A 67 -4.11 16.10 2.73
C LYS A 67 -3.75 16.15 1.25
N PRO A 68 -3.85 17.34 0.63
CA PRO A 68 -3.59 17.48 -0.79
C PRO A 68 -2.11 17.23 -1.09
N SER A 69 -1.81 16.75 -2.29
CA SER A 69 -0.49 17.03 -2.86
C SER A 69 -0.42 18.55 -3.09
N GLU A 70 0.34 19.29 -2.29
CA GLU A 70 0.59 20.74 -2.46
C GLU A 70 1.45 21.09 -3.69
N LYS A 71 1.58 20.17 -4.64
CA LYS A 71 2.34 20.42 -5.87
C LYS A 71 1.48 21.25 -6.84
N SER A 72 2.15 21.91 -7.77
CA SER A 72 1.63 22.83 -8.79
C SER A 72 0.43 22.38 -9.64
N LEU A 73 -0.06 21.15 -9.48
CA LEU A 73 -1.28 20.62 -10.10
C LEU A 73 -2.56 20.87 -9.29
N GLY A 74 -2.48 21.49 -8.12
CA GLY A 74 -3.64 21.74 -7.26
C GLY A 74 -4.02 20.56 -6.37
N ARG A 75 -5.20 20.65 -5.74
CA ARG A 75 -5.66 19.66 -4.75
C ARG A 75 -6.19 18.40 -5.43
N ILE A 76 -5.39 17.33 -5.43
CA ILE A 76 -5.78 16.01 -5.94
C ILE A 76 -6.04 15.05 -4.77
N LYS A 77 -7.07 14.20 -4.91
CA LYS A 77 -7.37 13.10 -3.99
C LYS A 77 -6.99 11.76 -4.63
N LEU A 78 -6.49 10.83 -3.82
CA LEU A 78 -6.29 9.45 -4.24
C LEU A 78 -7.62 8.69 -4.21
N THR A 79 -7.79 7.76 -5.15
CA THR A 79 -8.95 6.83 -5.20
C THR A 79 -8.53 5.37 -5.04
N ARG A 80 -7.24 5.16 -4.73
CA ARG A 80 -6.54 3.89 -4.60
C ARG A 80 -5.59 3.94 -3.41
N LEU A 81 -5.20 2.78 -2.87
CA LEU A 81 -4.37 2.72 -1.66
C LEU A 81 -3.06 3.50 -1.86
N PRO A 82 -2.75 4.47 -0.98
CA PRO A 82 -1.50 5.20 -1.09
C PRO A 82 -0.33 4.29 -0.71
N GLN A 83 0.71 4.30 -1.52
CA GLN A 83 1.99 3.73 -1.13
C GLN A 83 2.57 4.53 0.06
N GLY A 84 2.86 3.84 1.17
CA GLY A 84 3.42 4.45 2.38
C GLY A 84 2.42 4.92 3.44
N ALA A 85 1.11 4.67 3.29
CA ALA A 85 0.16 4.93 4.38
C ALA A 85 0.18 3.83 5.45
N THR A 86 -0.06 4.20 6.71
CA THR A 86 0.05 3.31 7.90
C THR A 86 -0.60 1.94 7.72
N ASN A 87 -1.80 1.91 7.13
CA ASN A 87 -2.61 0.69 7.03
C ASN A 87 -2.63 0.09 5.61
N SER A 88 -1.83 0.58 4.66
CA SER A 88 -1.94 0.13 3.27
C SER A 88 -1.69 -1.36 3.08
N VAL A 89 -0.68 -1.92 3.76
CA VAL A 89 -0.38 -3.36 3.73
C VAL A 89 -1.54 -4.16 4.31
N ALA A 90 -2.00 -3.78 5.50
CA ALA A 90 -3.07 -4.49 6.17
C ALA A 90 -4.40 -4.44 5.39
N VAL A 91 -4.74 -3.30 4.80
CA VAL A 91 -5.94 -3.19 3.94
C VAL A 91 -5.76 -3.99 2.66
N TYR A 92 -4.55 -4.09 2.10
CA TYR A 92 -4.30 -4.88 0.91
C TYR A 92 -4.40 -6.39 1.16
N GLN A 93 -4.01 -6.87 2.33
CA GLN A 93 -4.05 -8.28 2.73
C GLN A 93 -5.40 -8.75 3.29
N ALA A 94 -6.32 -7.81 3.58
CA ALA A 94 -7.68 -8.09 4.03
C ALA A 94 -8.57 -8.57 2.88
#